data_AF-A0A7Y6YZA3-F1
#
_entry.id   AF-A0A7Y6YZA3-F1
#
_cell.length_a   1.000
_cell.length_b   1.000
_cell.length_c   1.000
_cell.angle_alpha   90.00
_cell.angle_beta   90.00
_cell.angle_gamma   90.00
#
_symmetry.space_group_name_H-M   'P 1'
#
loop_
_entity.id
_entity.type
_entity.pdbx_description
1 polymer ?
#
loop_
_entity_poly.entity_id
_entity_poly.type
_entity_poly.pdbx_seq_one_letter_code
_entity_poly.pdbx_strand_id
1 'polypeptide(L)'
;MTDLEVQNLFNPAHGRDLNFSPSLPDVMEAANQYKKRHNIQNGFEDRTRVELLLIDCQQNFCFPVSPGQSEDQGTDVSIRIAEFIYRNLPYISCITTMMRIHWPYQIFSPLWWI
;
A
#
# COMPACT_ATOMS: atom_id res chain seq x y z
N MET A 1 7.40 19.60 7.65
CA MET A 1 6.55 18.86 6.71
C MET A 1 5.17 19.46 6.82
N THR A 2 4.61 20.00 5.74
CA THR A 2 3.20 20.40 5.75
C THR A 2 2.42 19.14 5.36
N ASP A 3 1.65 18.60 6.31
CA ASP A 3 0.78 17.46 6.04
C ASP A 3 -0.26 17.87 5.01
N LEU A 4 -0.26 17.22 3.84
CA LEU A 4 -1.36 17.37 2.89
C LEU A 4 -2.66 16.80 3.47
N GLU A 5 -3.78 17.34 3.01
CA GLU A 5 -5.08 16.76 3.31
C GLU A 5 -5.18 15.36 2.70
N VAL A 6 -5.72 14.42 3.47
CA VAL A 6 -6.00 13.07 2.98
C VAL A 6 -7.14 13.16 1.96
N GLN A 7 -6.99 12.49 0.81
CA GLN A 7 -7.99 12.55 -0.26
C GLN A 7 -9.34 11.99 0.17
N ASN A 8 -10.43 12.53 -0.38
CA ASN A 8 -11.79 12.02 -0.16
C ASN A 8 -11.99 10.55 -0.57
N LEU A 9 -11.13 10.02 -1.44
CA LEU A 9 -11.13 8.60 -1.82
C LEU A 9 -10.63 7.68 -0.70
N PHE A 10 -9.86 8.20 0.25
CA PHE A 10 -9.38 7.43 1.38
C PHE A 10 -10.54 7.16 2.35
N ASN A 11 -10.86 5.89 2.51
CA ASN A 11 -11.77 5.42 3.53
C ASN A 11 -11.11 4.24 4.26
N PRO A 12 -10.80 4.35 5.56
CA PRO A 12 -10.15 3.27 6.31
C PRO A 12 -10.99 1.99 6.37
N ALA A 13 -12.31 2.07 6.19
CA ALA A 13 -13.16 0.88 6.11
C ALA A 13 -12.85 0.02 4.87
N HIS A 14 -12.51 0.65 3.73
CA HIS A 14 -12.12 -0.07 2.52
C HIS A 14 -10.81 -0.85 2.72
N GLY A 15 -9.90 -0.35 3.55
CA GLY A 15 -8.66 -1.06 3.89
C GLY A 15 -8.87 -2.35 4.67
N ARG A 16 -10.06 -2.54 5.25
CA ARG A 16 -10.47 -3.78 5.95
C ARG A 16 -11.30 -4.73 5.09
N ASP A 17 -11.70 -4.30 3.91
CA ASP A 17 -12.49 -5.12 3.00
C ASP A 17 -11.58 -5.80 1.96
N LEU A 18 -11.41 -7.12 2.08
CA LEU A 18 -10.62 -7.93 1.16
C LEU A 18 -11.14 -7.89 -0.29
N ASN A 19 -12.43 -7.59 -0.49
CA ASN A 19 -13.06 -7.54 -1.80
C ASN A 19 -13.16 -6.12 -2.35
N PHE A 20 -12.62 -5.12 -1.64
CA PHE A 20 -12.66 -3.75 -2.09
C PHE A 20 -11.94 -3.60 -3.43
N SER A 21 -12.68 -3.08 -4.42
CA SER A 21 -12.19 -2.87 -5.77
C SER A 21 -12.69 -1.51 -6.27
N PRO A 22 -11.87 -0.44 -6.17
CA PRO A 22 -12.27 0.88 -6.61
C PRO A 22 -12.28 0.97 -8.14
N SER A 23 -13.14 1.84 -8.68
CA SER A 23 -13.15 2.19 -10.09
C SER A 23 -11.83 2.85 -10.49
N LEU A 24 -11.04 2.20 -11.35
CA LEU A 24 -9.75 2.72 -11.81
C LEU A 24 -9.86 4.09 -12.51
N PRO A 25 -10.85 4.33 -13.41
CA PRO A 25 -11.04 5.65 -14.01
C PRO A 25 -11.22 6.76 -12.96
N ASP A 26 -12.06 6.53 -11.95
CA ASP A 26 -12.36 7.51 -10.91
C ASP A 26 -11.12 7.82 -10.05
N VAL A 27 -10.33 6.78 -9.73
CA VAL A 27 -9.06 6.93 -9.00
C VAL A 27 -8.04 7.73 -9.82
N MET A 28 -7.91 7.45 -11.12
CA MET A 28 -6.98 8.18 -12.00
C MET A 28 -7.38 9.65 -12.17
N GLU A 29 -8.68 9.94 -12.27
CA GLU A 29 -9.18 11.31 -12.34
C GLU A 29 -8.87 12.08 -11.05
N ALA A 30 -9.21 11.50 -9.89
CA ALA A 30 -8.94 12.11 -8.59
C ALA A 30 -7.44 12.35 -8.36
N ALA A 31 -6.58 11.40 -8.74
CA ALA A 31 -5.13 11.54 -8.66
C ALA A 31 -4.62 12.73 -9.48
N ASN A 32 -5.12 12.91 -10.71
CA ASN A 32 -4.77 14.05 -11.56
C ASN A 32 -5.24 15.38 -10.98
N GLN A 33 -6.46 15.44 -10.44
CA GLN A 33 -6.98 16.63 -9.78
C GLN A 33 -6.17 17.00 -8.54
N TYR A 34 -5.80 16.01 -7.72
CA TYR A 34 -5.01 16.20 -6.52
C TYR A 34 -3.59 16.69 -6.83
N LYS A 35 -2.93 16.08 -7.83
CA LYS A 35 -1.63 16.53 -8.33
C LYS A 35 -1.65 18.01 -8.72
N LYS A 36 -2.67 18.43 -9.49
CA LYS A 36 -2.83 19.83 -9.92
C LYS A 36 -3.07 20.76 -8.73
N ARG A 37 -3.97 20.39 -7.81
CA ARG A 37 -4.35 21.19 -6.65
C ARG A 37 -3.18 21.51 -5.72
N HIS A 38 -2.32 20.53 -5.47
CA HIS A 38 -1.18 20.66 -4.57
C HIS A 38 0.15 20.91 -5.30
N ASN A 39 0.12 21.12 -6.62
CA ASN A 39 1.29 21.32 -7.47
C ASN A 39 2.39 20.25 -7.24
N ILE A 40 1.98 18.98 -7.11
CA ILE A 40 2.89 17.87 -6.82
C ILE A 40 3.77 17.62 -8.05
N GLN A 41 5.08 17.74 -7.84
CA GLN A 41 6.08 17.54 -8.89
C GLN A 41 6.35 16.05 -9.13
N ASN A 42 7.09 15.75 -10.20
CA ASN A 42 7.52 14.39 -10.47
C ASN A 42 8.70 14.02 -9.57
N GLY A 43 8.56 12.97 -8.75
CA GLY A 43 9.65 12.49 -7.87
C GLY A 43 10.92 12.04 -8.61
N PHE A 44 10.88 11.83 -9.93
CA PHE A 44 12.09 11.63 -10.74
C PHE A 44 13.00 12.86 -10.80
N GLU A 45 12.46 14.07 -10.61
CA GLU A 45 13.18 15.34 -10.68
C GLU A 45 13.76 15.76 -9.31
N ASP A 46 13.47 15.02 -8.26
CA ASP A 46 13.94 15.32 -6.91
C ASP A 46 15.47 15.24 -6.82
N ARG A 47 16.09 16.33 -6.34
CA ARG A 47 17.54 16.39 -6.09
C ARG A 47 17.98 15.43 -4.99
N THR A 48 17.16 15.27 -3.96
CA THR A 48 17.35 14.30 -2.88
C THR A 48 16.24 13.28 -2.96
N ARG A 49 16.60 12.02 -3.20
CA ARG A 49 15.61 10.95 -3.36
C ARG A 49 15.24 10.35 -2.01
N VAL A 50 13.94 10.28 -1.74
CA VAL A 50 13.37 9.61 -0.57
C VAL A 50 12.59 8.39 -1.05
N GLU A 51 13.02 7.20 -0.64
CA GLU A 51 12.40 5.93 -1.00
C GLU A 51 11.55 5.41 0.16
N LEU A 52 10.29 5.08 -0.12
CA LEU A 52 9.46 4.29 0.79
C LEU A 52 9.53 2.82 0.38
N LEU A 53 10.25 2.02 1.17
CA LEU A 53 10.33 0.57 0.96
C LEU A 53 9.25 -0.14 1.79
N LEU A 54 8.35 -0.84 1.10
CA LEU A 54 7.29 -1.65 1.70
C LEU A 54 7.63 -3.13 1.54
N ILE A 55 7.81 -3.83 2.67
CA ILE A 55 8.24 -5.24 2.69
C ILE A 55 7.10 -6.12 3.15
N ASP A 56 6.78 -7.15 2.38
CA ASP A 56 5.83 -8.21 2.74
C ASP A 56 4.43 -7.67 3.13
N CYS A 57 4.00 -6.54 2.54
CA CYS A 57 2.65 -5.99 2.67
C CYS A 57 1.61 -6.79 1.86
N GLN A 58 1.63 -8.12 1.99
CA GLN A 58 0.74 -9.04 1.29
C GLN A 58 -0.48 -9.38 2.14
N GLN A 59 -1.59 -9.72 1.49
CA GLN A 59 -2.84 -10.08 2.17
C GLN A 59 -2.63 -11.13 3.26
N ASN A 60 -1.85 -12.19 2.98
CA ASN A 60 -1.60 -13.28 3.93
C ASN A 60 -0.82 -12.88 5.19
N PHE A 61 -0.17 -11.71 5.22
CA PHE A 61 0.55 -11.19 6.38
C PHE A 61 -0.20 -10.05 7.07
N CYS A 62 -0.89 -9.21 6.30
CA CYS A 62 -1.55 -8.02 6.81
C CYS A 62 -2.99 -8.28 7.25
N PHE A 63 -3.70 -9.20 6.60
CA PHE A 63 -5.08 -9.54 6.96
C PHE A 63 -5.13 -10.78 7.87
N PRO A 64 -6.14 -10.85 8.77
CA PRO A 64 -6.35 -12.02 9.59
C PRO A 64 -6.68 -13.25 8.73
N VAL A 65 -5.84 -14.27 8.80
CA VAL A 65 -5.95 -15.51 8.02
C VAL A 65 -6.78 -16.60 8.73
N SER A 66 -7.09 -16.43 10.02
CA SER A 66 -7.89 -17.35 10.83
C SER A 66 -8.51 -16.62 12.04
N PRO A 67 -9.69 -17.04 12.54
CA PRO A 67 -10.27 -16.48 13.77
C PRO A 67 -9.29 -16.68 14.95
N GLY A 68 -8.92 -15.61 15.65
CA GLY A 68 -8.06 -15.66 16.84
C GLY A 68 -6.55 -15.41 16.64
N GLN A 69 -6.04 -15.18 15.43
CA GLN A 69 -4.71 -14.56 15.27
C GLN A 69 -4.84 -13.05 15.44
N SER A 70 -3.98 -12.40 16.23
CA SER A 70 -4.09 -10.98 16.63
C SER A 70 -4.70 -10.08 15.54
N GLU A 71 -5.99 -9.80 15.66
CA GLU A 71 -6.91 -9.71 14.52
C GLU A 71 -6.83 -8.44 13.67
N ASP A 72 -6.05 -7.42 14.05
CA ASP A 72 -6.14 -6.11 13.36
C ASP A 72 -4.81 -5.39 13.09
N GLN A 73 -3.67 -5.87 13.63
CA GLN A 73 -2.45 -5.05 13.61
C GLN A 73 -1.89 -4.81 12.20
N GLY A 74 -1.93 -5.82 11.32
CA GLY A 74 -1.39 -5.69 9.97
C GLY A 74 -2.24 -4.77 9.08
N THR A 75 -3.56 -4.89 9.16
CA THR A 75 -4.51 -4.06 8.43
C THR A 75 -4.45 -2.61 8.89
N ASP A 76 -4.42 -2.37 10.21
CA ASP A 76 -4.27 -1.02 10.76
C ASP A 76 -2.96 -0.36 10.35
N VAL A 77 -1.86 -1.10 10.34
CA VAL A 77 -0.58 -0.60 9.84
C VAL A 77 -0.68 -0.23 8.36
N SER A 78 -1.32 -1.06 7.54
CA SER A 78 -1.49 -0.79 6.11
C SER A 78 -2.33 0.46 5.84
N ILE A 79 -3.40 0.66 6.62
CA ILE A 79 -4.24 1.86 6.57
C ILE A 79 -3.44 3.11 6.95
N ARG A 80 -2.65 3.04 8.03
CA ARG A 80 -1.79 4.14 8.47
C ARG A 80 -0.67 4.45 7.48
N ILE A 81 -0.13 3.44 6.80
CA ILE A 81 0.84 3.63 5.71
C ILE A 81 0.18 4.35 4.53
N ALA A 82 -1.03 3.93 4.12
CA ALA A 82 -1.77 4.62 3.06
C ALA A 82 -2.04 6.09 3.42
N GLU A 83 -2.46 6.35 4.67
CA GLU A 83 -2.64 7.73 5.16
C GLU A 83 -1.33 8.52 5.16
N PHE A 84 -0.24 7.92 5.63
CA PHE A 84 1.10 8.52 5.60
C PHE A 84 1.52 8.88 4.17
N ILE A 85 1.29 8.01 3.19
CA ILE A 85 1.59 8.26 1.78
C ILE A 85 0.80 9.47 1.27
N TYR A 86 -0.51 9.54 1.53
CA TYR A 86 -1.31 10.70 1.10
C TYR A 86 -0.80 12.01 1.70
N ARG A 87 -0.55 12.03 3.02
CA ARG A 87 -0.09 13.24 3.73
C ARG A 87 1.29 13.72 3.29
N ASN A 88 2.13 12.80 2.82
CA ASN A 88 3.55 13.07 2.54
C ASN A 88 3.92 12.90 1.07
N LEU A 89 2.95 12.79 0.16
CA LEU A 89 3.17 12.48 -1.25
C LEU A 89 4.23 13.35 -1.95
N PRO A 90 4.33 14.68 -1.72
CA PRO A 90 5.36 15.52 -2.34
C PRO A 90 6.78 15.26 -1.85
N TYR A 91 6.94 14.50 -0.77
CA TYR A 91 8.23 14.21 -0.15
C TYR A 91 8.69 12.77 -0.40
N ILE A 92 7.88 11.94 -1.06
CA ILE A 92 8.20 10.56 -1.41
C ILE A 92 8.54 10.52 -2.89
N SER A 93 9.82 10.34 -3.21
CA SER A 93 10.30 10.32 -4.60
C SER A 93 9.91 9.03 -5.32
N CYS A 94 9.86 7.91 -4.58
CA CYS A 94 9.51 6.60 -5.12
C CYS A 94 9.04 5.67 -4.00
N ILE A 95 8.18 4.71 -4.38
CA ILE A 95 7.65 3.66 -3.51
C ILE A 95 8.01 2.33 -4.14
N THR A 96 8.82 1.54 -3.44
CA THR A 96 9.19 0.18 -3.86
C THR A 96 8.49 -0.82 -2.97
N THR A 97 7.83 -1.80 -3.59
CA THR A 97 7.19 -2.93 -2.90
C THR A 97 7.99 -4.20 -3.11
N MET A 98 8.18 -4.97 -2.04
CA MET A 98 8.79 -6.29 -2.05
C MET A 98 7.76 -7.33 -1.61
N MET A 99 7.83 -8.50 -2.25
CA MET A 99 6.88 -9.58 -2.02
C MET A 99 7.62 -10.88 -1.69
N ARG A 100 7.22 -11.53 -0.61
CA ARG A 100 7.62 -12.91 -0.32
C ARG A 100 6.77 -13.86 -1.16
N ILE A 101 7.44 -14.56 -2.06
CA ILE A 101 6.86 -15.65 -2.85
C ILE A 101 7.79 -16.85 -2.83
N HIS A 102 7.20 -18.03 -2.97
CA HIS A 102 7.93 -19.29 -3.06
C HIS A 102 7.37 -20.12 -4.21
N TRP A 103 8.24 -20.87 -4.87
CA TRP A 103 7.82 -21.99 -5.69
C TRP A 103 7.39 -23.16 -4.79
N PRO A 104 6.40 -23.98 -5.18
CA PRO A 104 5.98 -25.12 -4.37
C PRO A 104 7.14 -26.03 -3.95
N TYR A 105 8.09 -26.32 -4.85
CA TYR A 105 9.25 -27.16 -4.55
C TYR A 105 10.27 -26.55 -3.56
N GLN A 106 10.15 -25.26 -3.22
CA GLN A 106 10.98 -24.61 -2.19
C GLN A 106 10.44 -24.85 -0.77
N ILE A 107 9.16 -25.20 -0.64
CA ILE A 107 8.49 -25.47 0.64
C ILE A 107 8.24 -26.97 0.82
N PHE A 108 7.77 -27.62 -0.25
CA PHE A 108 7.35 -29.02 -0.24
C PHE A 108 8.48 -29.92 -0.79
N SER A 109 8.89 -30.94 -0.03
CA SER A 109 9.81 -31.99 -0.50
C SER A 109 9.12 -32.89 -1.54
N PRO A 110 9.81 -33.40 -2.58
CA PRO A 110 9.23 -34.31 -3.57
C PRO A 110 8.64 -35.60 -2.97
N LEU A 111 9.01 -35.97 -1.74
CA LEU A 111 8.39 -37.08 -1.00
C LEU A 111 6.91 -36.87 -0.66
N TRP A 112 6.37 -35.66 -0.82
CA TRP A 112 4.99 -35.34 -0.47
C TRP A 112 3.95 -35.72 -1.56
N TRP A 113 4.40 -36.12 -2.76
CA TRP A 113 3.56 -36.48 -3.92
C TRP A 113 3.59 -37.99 -4.28
N ILE A 114 4.29 -38.81 -3.49
CA ILE A 114 4.32 -40.27 -3.60
C ILE A 114 3.46 -40.85 -2.49
#